data_AF-A0A026W0Y3-F1
#
_entry.id   AF-A0A026W0Y3-F1
#
_cell.length_a   1.000
_cell.length_b   1.000
_cell.length_c   1.000
_cell.angle_alpha   90.00
_cell.angle_beta   90.00
_cell.angle_gamma   90.00
#
_symmetry.space_group_name_H-M   'P 1'
#
loop_
_entity.id
_entity.type
_entity.pdbx_description
1 polymer ?
#
loop_
_entity_poly.entity_id
_entity_poly.type
_entity_poly.pdbx_seq_one_letter_code
_entity_poly.pdbx_strand_id
1 'polypeptide(L)'
;WFRRFKSGHTDVKDKERSGQRENADLQALLHENPTKRRWGMLKNTVYNDVPTTQENMRECILNACASIHSEMIERVRVSFVHRIRICIEVGDHFEHLLK
;
A
#
# COMPACT_ATOMS: atom_id res chain seq x y z
N TRP A 1 -0.15 -10.79 13.84
CA TRP A 1 0.72 -9.72 13.34
C TRP A 1 0.92 -8.59 14.37
N PHE A 2 -0.11 -8.24 15.16
CA PHE A 2 -0.06 -7.16 16.18
C PHE A 2 0.42 -7.56 17.60
N ARG A 3 1.35 -8.53 17.75
CA ARG A 3 1.74 -9.02 19.10
C ARG A 3 3.25 -9.05 19.40
N ARG A 4 4.08 -8.31 18.64
CA ARG A 4 5.55 -8.32 18.82
C ARG A 4 6.19 -6.98 19.21
N PHE A 5 5.41 -5.90 19.41
CA PHE A 5 5.97 -4.56 19.56
C PHE A 5 5.78 -3.93 20.96
N LYS A 6 5.94 -4.72 22.03
CA LYS A 6 6.23 -4.14 23.35
C LYS A 6 7.25 -4.99 24.08
N SER A 7 8.50 -4.54 24.03
CA SER A 7 9.43 -4.54 25.16
C SER A 7 10.78 -3.99 24.73
N GLY A 8 11.37 -3.15 25.56
CA GLY A 8 12.81 -2.93 25.56
C GLY A 8 13.20 -1.47 25.34
N HIS A 9 13.46 -0.81 26.44
CA HIS A 9 14.15 0.47 26.52
C HIS A 9 15.65 0.22 26.29
N THR A 10 16.25 0.56 25.15
CA THR A 10 17.72 0.68 25.00
C THR A 10 18.17 1.67 23.92
N ASP A 11 19.18 2.46 24.29
CA ASP A 11 20.30 3.07 23.57
C ASP A 11 20.13 3.79 22.20
N VAL A 12 20.82 4.93 22.07
CA VAL A 12 20.82 5.80 20.87
C VAL A 12 21.33 5.06 19.63
N LYS A 13 22.19 4.05 19.79
CA LYS A 13 22.65 3.17 18.69
C LYS A 13 21.60 2.15 18.21
N ASP A 14 20.64 1.78 19.06
CA ASP A 14 19.54 0.90 18.66
C ASP A 14 18.48 1.65 17.84
N LYS A 15 18.39 2.98 17.98
CA LYS A 15 17.44 3.83 17.25
C LYS A 15 17.78 4.02 15.77
N GLU A 16 19.07 4.10 15.41
CA GLU A 16 19.50 4.12 14.01
C GLU A 16 19.28 2.75 13.35
N ARG A 17 19.60 1.67 14.07
CA ARG A 17 19.39 0.31 13.59
C ARG A 17 17.90 -0.05 13.52
N SER A 18 17.06 0.45 14.43
CA SER A 18 15.60 0.30 14.37
C SER A 18 15.00 1.15 13.27
N GLY A 19 15.45 2.39 13.08
CA GLY A 19 14.99 3.27 11.99
C GLY A 19 15.37 2.74 10.60
N GLN A 20 16.57 2.15 10.46
CA GLN A 20 16.98 1.47 9.23
C GLN A 20 16.22 0.16 8.99
N ARG A 21 15.86 -0.57 10.06
CA ARG A 21 15.09 -1.81 9.96
C ARG A 21 13.62 -1.54 9.68
N GLU A 22 13.02 -0.52 10.30
CA GLU A 22 11.69 -0.02 9.96
C GLU A 22 11.65 0.54 8.55
N ASN A 23 12.69 1.26 8.09
CA ASN A 23 12.77 1.69 6.70
C ASN A 23 12.89 0.49 5.75
N ALA A 24 13.74 -0.49 6.07
CA ALA A 24 13.89 -1.70 5.26
C ALA A 24 12.61 -2.56 5.24
N ASP A 25 11.88 -2.64 6.36
CA ASP A 25 10.61 -3.36 6.49
C ASP A 25 9.49 -2.60 5.78
N LEU A 26 9.45 -1.26 5.83
CA LEU A 26 8.55 -0.43 5.04
C LEU A 26 8.87 -0.57 3.54
N GLN A 27 10.14 -0.60 3.16
CA GLN A 27 10.57 -0.83 1.80
C GLN A 27 10.24 -2.24 1.34
N ALA A 28 10.39 -3.26 2.19
CA ALA A 28 9.98 -4.64 1.92
C ALA A 28 8.45 -4.77 1.77
N LEU A 29 7.65 -4.08 2.60
CA LEU A 29 6.20 -4.00 2.47
C LEU A 29 5.74 -3.24 1.21
N LEU A 30 6.54 -2.29 0.74
CA LEU A 30 6.37 -1.62 -0.55
C LEU A 30 6.84 -2.52 -1.72
N HIS A 31 7.81 -3.41 -1.50
CA HIS A 31 8.33 -4.37 -2.48
C HIS A 31 7.53 -5.69 -2.54
N GLU A 32 6.70 -5.99 -1.53
CA GLU A 32 5.83 -7.15 -1.51
C GLU A 32 4.75 -7.02 -2.61
N ASN A 33 5.05 -7.68 -3.74
CA ASN A 33 4.19 -7.89 -4.90
C ASN A 33 3.45 -6.62 -5.39
N PRO A 34 4.16 -5.69 -6.08
CA PRO A 34 3.54 -4.53 -6.72
C PRO A 34 2.39 -4.92 -7.66
N THR A 35 2.45 -6.12 -8.24
CA THR A 35 1.40 -6.74 -9.06
C THR A 35 0.09 -6.99 -8.30
N LYS A 36 0.14 -7.49 -7.06
CA LYS A 36 -1.06 -7.81 -6.27
C LYS A 36 -1.84 -6.56 -5.86
N ARG A 37 -1.14 -5.51 -5.41
CA ARG A 37 -1.78 -4.23 -5.06
C ARG A 37 -2.33 -3.51 -6.29
N ARG A 38 -1.58 -3.50 -7.40
CA ARG A 38 -2.05 -2.94 -8.68
C ARG A 38 -3.28 -3.67 -9.20
N TRP A 39 -3.31 -5.00 -9.12
CA TRP A 39 -4.48 -5.77 -9.52
C TRP A 39 -5.73 -5.43 -8.69
N GLY A 40 -5.59 -5.26 -7.38
CA GLY A 40 -6.70 -4.86 -6.50
C GLY A 40 -7.35 -3.54 -6.90
N MET A 41 -6.58 -2.60 -7.47
CA MET A 41 -7.06 -1.32 -7.99
C MET A 41 -7.71 -1.48 -9.38
N LEU A 42 -7.05 -2.21 -10.27
CA LEU A 42 -7.47 -2.37 -11.66
C LEU A 42 -8.73 -3.23 -11.80
N LYS A 43 -8.96 -4.18 -10.89
CA LYS A 43 -10.05 -5.16 -11.04
C LYS A 43 -11.41 -4.49 -11.25
N ASN A 44 -11.71 -3.41 -10.53
CA ASN A 44 -13.01 -2.76 -10.62
C ASN A 44 -13.20 -2.07 -11.98
N THR A 45 -12.12 -1.54 -12.56
CA THR A 45 -12.12 -0.97 -13.91
C THR A 45 -12.23 -2.04 -14.98
N VAL A 46 -11.50 -3.16 -14.82
CA VAL A 46 -11.50 -4.28 -15.79
C VAL A 46 -12.83 -5.03 -15.80
N TYR A 47 -13.49 -5.17 -14.65
CA TYR A 47 -14.78 -5.85 -14.52
C TYR A 47 -15.97 -4.90 -14.51
N ASN A 48 -15.78 -3.62 -14.85
CA ASN A 48 -16.89 -2.67 -14.92
C ASN A 48 -17.87 -3.07 -16.05
N ASP A 49 -17.30 -3.46 -17.19
CA ASP A 49 -18.01 -4.16 -18.25
C ASP A 49 -17.55 -5.63 -18.24
N VAL A 50 -18.49 -6.57 -18.19
CA VAL A 50 -18.17 -8.01 -18.14
C VAL A 50 -17.49 -8.40 -19.46
N PRO A 51 -16.20 -8.80 -19.45
CA PRO A 51 -15.52 -9.18 -20.69
C PRO A 51 -16.14 -10.45 -21.26
N THR A 52 -16.54 -10.41 -22.52
CA THR A 52 -17.23 -11.52 -23.20
C THR A 52 -16.28 -12.48 -23.91
N THR A 53 -15.05 -12.06 -24.16
CA THR A 53 -14.01 -12.85 -24.84
C THR A 53 -12.65 -12.63 -24.19
N GLN A 54 -11.68 -13.52 -24.47
CA GLN A 54 -10.30 -13.35 -23.98
C GLN A 54 -9.65 -12.08 -24.54
N GLU A 55 -9.92 -11.74 -25.80
CA GLU A 55 -9.35 -10.55 -26.45
C GLU A 55 -9.90 -9.27 -25.82
N ASN A 56 -11.22 -9.23 -25.58
CA ASN A 56 -11.86 -8.14 -24.86
C ASN A 56 -11.26 -8.00 -23.44
N MET A 57 -11.02 -9.11 -22.75
CA MET A 57 -10.37 -9.08 -21.43
C MET A 57 -8.95 -8.50 -21.48
N ARG A 58 -8.16 -8.81 -22.52
CA ARG A 58 -6.82 -8.21 -22.73
C ARG A 58 -6.92 -6.71 -22.97
N GLU A 59 -7.83 -6.27 -23.83
CA GLU A 59 -8.06 -4.85 -24.11
C GLU A 59 -8.52 -4.09 -22.87
N CYS A 60 -9.45 -4.63 -22.08
CA CYS A 60 -9.88 -4.04 -20.81
C CYS A 60 -8.70 -3.85 -19.84
N ILE A 61 -7.80 -4.84 -19.74
CA ILE A 61 -6.61 -4.74 -18.88
C ILE A 61 -5.65 -3.66 -19.39
N LEU A 62 -5.39 -3.60 -20.70
CA LEU A 62 -4.52 -2.60 -21.31
C LEU A 62 -5.06 -1.19 -21.12
N ASN A 63 -6.36 -0.99 -21.37
CA ASN A 63 -7.04 0.29 -21.21
C ASN A 63 -7.07 0.72 -19.74
N ALA A 64 -7.35 -0.21 -18.81
CA ALA A 64 -7.32 0.07 -17.39
C ALA A 64 -5.91 0.47 -16.92
N CYS A 65 -4.87 -0.22 -17.40
CA CYS A 65 -3.48 0.17 -17.14
C CYS A 65 -3.14 1.55 -17.71
N ALA A 66 -3.57 1.86 -18.94
CA ALA A 66 -3.34 3.16 -19.59
C ALA A 66 -4.06 4.32 -18.89
N SER A 67 -5.18 4.04 -18.22
CA SER A 67 -5.92 5.02 -17.41
C SER A 67 -5.25 5.39 -16.08
N ILE A 68 -4.20 4.65 -15.66
CA ILE A 68 -3.46 4.97 -14.44
C ILE A 68 -2.53 6.15 -14.70
N HIS A 69 -2.95 7.33 -14.26
CA HIS A 69 -2.11 8.53 -14.28
C HIS A 69 -1.11 8.55 -13.13
N SER A 70 0.04 9.19 -13.35
CA SER A 70 1.07 9.40 -12.32
C SER A 70 0.52 10.10 -11.08
N GLU A 71 -0.41 11.04 -11.25
CA GLU A 71 -1.10 11.71 -10.15
C GLU A 71 -1.87 10.73 -9.25
N MET A 72 -2.51 9.71 -9.84
CA MET A 72 -3.24 8.70 -9.09
C MET A 72 -2.29 7.84 -8.24
N ILE A 73 -1.11 7.52 -8.78
CA ILE A 73 -0.06 6.83 -8.03
C ILE A 73 0.44 7.69 -6.86
N GLU A 74 0.66 8.99 -7.08
CA GLU A 74 1.10 9.90 -6.02
C GLU A 74 0.05 10.05 -4.92
N ARG A 75 -1.24 10.18 -5.26
CA ARG A 75 -2.33 10.20 -4.27
C ARG A 75 -2.36 8.94 -3.41
N VAL A 76 -2.14 7.77 -4.01
CA VAL A 76 -2.06 6.50 -3.27
C VAL A 76 -0.85 6.47 -2.35
N ARG A 77 0.32 6.93 -2.81
CA ARG A 77 1.53 7.02 -1.98
C ARG A 77 1.31 7.93 -0.77
N VAL A 78 0.77 9.12 -0.99
CA VAL A 78 0.47 10.09 0.08
C VAL A 78 -0.55 9.52 1.07
N SER A 79 -1.65 8.93 0.58
CA SER A 79 -2.66 8.30 1.44
C SER A 79 -2.07 7.15 2.27
N PHE A 80 -1.20 6.33 1.68
CA PHE A 80 -0.56 5.23 2.38
C PHE A 80 0.36 5.71 3.51
N VAL A 81 1.23 6.70 3.23
CA VAL A 81 2.10 7.31 4.25
C VAL A 81 1.27 7.95 5.37
N HIS A 82 0.18 8.64 5.03
CA HIS A 82 -0.72 9.24 6.02
C HIS A 82 -1.37 8.19 6.93
N ARG A 83 -1.87 7.09 6.37
CA ARG A 83 -2.45 5.97 7.13
C ARG A 83 -1.44 5.32 8.08
N ILE A 84 -0.19 5.15 7.63
CA ILE A 84 0.88 4.62 8.50
C ILE A 84 1.14 5.57 9.67
N ARG A 85 1.23 6.89 9.41
CA ARG A 85 1.47 7.88 10.47
C ARG A 85 0.37 7.85 11.53
N ILE A 86 -0.90 7.85 11.12
CA ILE A 86 -2.02 7.78 12.07
C ILE A 86 -1.99 6.45 12.84
N CYS A 87 -1.71 5.33 12.17
CA CYS A 87 -1.59 4.04 12.84
C CYS A 87 -0.50 4.04 13.93
N ILE A 88 0.64 4.68 13.67
CA ILE A 88 1.73 4.83 14.66
C ILE A 88 1.30 5.72 15.82
N GLU A 89 0.58 6.81 15.55
CA GLU A 89 0.14 7.77 16.58
C GLU A 89 -0.97 7.20 17.48
N VAL A 90 -1.94 6.48 16.91
CA VAL A 90 -3.12 5.95 17.63
C VAL A 90 -2.82 4.59 18.25
N GLY A 91 -2.10 3.72 17.53
CA GLY A 91 -1.84 2.35 17.95
C GLY A 91 -3.06 1.41 17.92
N ASP A 92 -4.19 1.85 17.37
CA ASP A 92 -5.46 1.12 17.28
C ASP A 92 -6.22 1.50 15.98
N HIS A 93 -7.44 1.00 15.79
CA HIS A 93 -8.33 1.30 14.67
C HIS A 93 -8.45 2.81 14.41
N PHE A 94 -8.07 3.22 13.20
CA PHE A 94 -7.92 4.62 12.82
C PHE A 94 -8.78 5.02 11.62
N GLU A 95 -9.66 4.12 11.14
CA GLU A 95 -10.53 4.35 9.99
C GLU A 95 -11.41 5.59 10.16
N HIS A 96 -11.82 5.89 11.40
CA HIS A 96 -12.61 7.07 11.75
C HIS A 96 -11.83 8.40 11.65
N LEU A 97 -10.50 8.35 11.58
CA LEU A 97 -9.62 9.52 11.46
C LEU A 97 -9.20 9.79 10.00
N LEU A 98 -9.48 8.85 9.10
CA LEU A 98 -9.27 9.00 7.68
C LEU A 98 -10.44 9.79 7.09
N LYS A 99 -10.20 11.05 6.71
CA LYS A 99 -11.14 11.86 5.94
C LYS A 99 -11.08 11.50 4.46
#